data_AF-A0A975M5I5-F1
#
_entry.id   AF-A0A975M5I5-F1
#
_cell.length_a   1.000
_cell.length_b   1.000
_cell.length_c   1.000
_cell.angle_alpha   90.00
_cell.angle_beta   90.00
_cell.angle_gamma   90.00
#
_symmetry.space_group_name_H-M   'P 1'
#
loop_
_entity.id
_entity.type
_entity.pdbx_description
1 polymer ?
#
loop_
_entity_poly.entity_id
_entity_poly.type
_entity_poly.pdbx_seq_one_letter_code
_entity_poly.pdbx_strand_id
1 'polypeptide(L)'
;MSRLTVGNIFKVAVAVFFFPFLPLLVLMIGVRRKNWKVTLEGAVYIALLIGAFAVPSDSAFFITAGLIGLGTIPVSAIRSYLLRDLWLHRRVRGRQHQVMTPHPATTQPAQPAQSTQPAHYAPPSGAPTEGPTQGLSQALVWTATLAKQNKNRLPTDSYISVLETCQTLDAVIDTETRQPMGDPQFEYELTATVREYLPAVLRNYLAIPPGMVDTRQVNGRTPNEELVEQLQLLSRQAETLHSSRHRHTSAELSNMGNFLRERFRNNQGGPLDLGKK
;
A
#
# COMPACT_ATOMS: atom_id res chain seq x y z
N MET A 1 9.90 41.69 -10.02
CA MET A 1 8.53 41.43 -10.52
C MET A 1 8.31 39.93 -10.60
N SER A 2 7.61 39.35 -9.62
CA SER A 2 7.48 37.88 -9.49
C SER A 2 6.49 37.30 -10.50
N ARG A 3 6.95 36.32 -11.28
CA ARG A 3 6.11 35.52 -12.18
C ARG A 3 5.31 34.52 -11.36
N LEU A 4 4.14 34.94 -10.88
CA LEU A 4 3.13 34.03 -10.34
C LEU A 4 2.48 33.29 -11.50
N THR A 5 3.02 32.12 -11.85
CA THR A 5 2.37 31.21 -12.80
C THR A 5 1.01 30.78 -12.23
N VAL A 6 -0.03 30.73 -13.05
CA VAL A 6 -1.40 30.35 -12.64
C VAL A 6 -1.43 29.03 -11.85
N GLY A 7 -0.57 28.07 -12.22
CA GLY A 7 -0.41 26.82 -11.48
C GLY A 7 0.13 26.97 -10.06
N ASN A 8 0.94 27.99 -9.79
CA ASN A 8 1.45 28.27 -8.44
C ASN A 8 0.39 28.97 -7.57
N ILE A 9 -0.40 29.87 -8.18
CA ILE A 9 -1.56 30.49 -7.51
C ILE A 9 -2.57 29.41 -7.10
N PHE A 10 -2.86 28.46 -7.98
CA PHE A 10 -3.77 27.36 -7.67
C PHE A 10 -3.24 26.48 -6.53
N LYS A 11 -1.94 26.12 -6.54
CA LYS A 11 -1.31 25.35 -5.45
C LYS A 11 -1.37 26.08 -4.10
N VAL A 12 -1.11 27.37 -4.08
CA VAL A 12 -1.20 28.19 -2.86
C VAL A 12 -2.66 28.30 -2.40
N ALA A 13 -3.61 28.50 -3.31
CA ALA A 13 -5.03 28.55 -2.97
C ALA A 13 -5.53 27.22 -2.36
N VAL A 14 -5.14 26.08 -2.95
CA VAL A 14 -5.45 24.75 -2.40
C VAL A 14 -4.80 24.56 -1.03
N ALA A 15 -3.53 24.93 -0.87
CA ALA A 15 -2.83 24.80 0.40
C ALA A 15 -3.50 25.64 1.50
N VAL A 16 -3.86 26.89 1.20
CA VAL A 16 -4.56 27.80 2.13
C VAL A 16 -5.95 27.28 2.47
N PHE A 17 -6.69 26.74 1.50
CA PHE A 17 -8.03 26.21 1.70
C PHE A 17 -8.06 24.91 2.52
N PHE A 18 -7.06 24.03 2.34
CA PHE A 18 -6.94 22.79 3.11
C PHE A 18 -6.29 22.98 4.49
N PHE A 19 -5.54 24.07 4.68
CA PHE A 19 -4.81 24.40 5.90
C PHE A 19 -5.63 24.33 7.20
N PRO A 20 -6.88 24.86 7.27
CA PRO A 20 -7.67 24.81 8.50
C PRO A 20 -8.26 23.42 8.81
N PHE A 21 -8.25 22.48 7.86
CA PHE A 21 -8.85 21.15 8.04
C PHE A 21 -7.91 20.13 8.70
N LEU A 22 -6.62 20.44 8.82
CA LEU A 22 -5.60 19.58 9.47
C LEU A 22 -5.91 19.21 10.93
N PRO A 23 -6.26 20.14 11.83
CA PRO A 23 -6.62 19.78 13.21
C PRO A 23 -7.92 18.96 13.29
N LEU A 24 -8.85 19.15 12.34
CA LEU A 24 -10.08 18.38 12.24
C LEU A 24 -9.82 16.91 11.87
N LEU A 25 -8.78 16.64 11.05
CA LEU A 25 -8.33 15.29 10.76
C LEU A 25 -7.82 14.54 12.01
N VAL A 26 -7.05 15.20 12.87
CA VAL A 26 -6.53 14.58 14.12
C VAL A 26 -7.70 14.20 15.06
N LEU A 27 -8.69 15.08 15.21
CA LEU A 27 -9.90 14.79 15.97
C LEU A 27 -10.67 13.59 15.39
N MET A 28 -10.90 13.58 14.06
CA MET A 28 -11.63 12.51 13.38
C MET A 28 -10.94 11.15 13.55
N ILE A 29 -9.60 11.11 13.52
CA ILE A 29 -8.80 9.90 13.74
C ILE A 29 -8.99 9.38 15.18
N GLY A 30 -8.96 10.26 16.18
CA GLY A 30 -9.17 9.88 17.58
C GLY A 30 -10.56 9.28 17.82
N VAL A 31 -11.60 9.91 17.26
CA VAL A 31 -12.99 9.45 17.34
C VAL A 31 -13.16 8.07 16.70
N ARG A 32 -12.64 7.87 15.47
CA ARG A 32 -12.83 6.61 14.73
C ARG A 32 -12.17 5.41 15.41
N ARG A 33 -11.01 5.60 16.07
CA ARG A 33 -10.28 4.54 16.78
C ARG A 33 -10.70 4.41 18.26
N LYS A 34 -11.67 5.20 18.74
CA LYS A 34 -12.12 5.25 20.15
C LYS A 34 -10.99 5.50 21.16
N ASN A 35 -9.94 6.20 20.71
CA ASN A 35 -8.76 6.52 21.53
C ASN A 35 -8.93 7.89 22.18
N TRP A 36 -9.45 7.89 23.41
CA TRP A 36 -9.88 9.10 24.11
C TRP A 36 -8.77 10.15 24.27
N LYS A 37 -7.51 9.71 24.44
CA LYS A 37 -6.35 10.61 24.54
C LYS A 37 -6.11 11.41 23.24
N VAL A 38 -6.26 10.76 22.08
CA VAL A 38 -6.05 11.37 20.77
C VAL A 38 -7.21 12.31 20.41
N THR A 39 -8.43 11.94 20.80
CA THR A 39 -9.61 12.81 20.67
C THR A 39 -9.44 14.10 21.47
N LEU A 40 -8.94 14.00 22.71
CA LEU A 40 -8.72 15.17 23.57
C LEU A 40 -7.60 16.06 23.00
N GLU A 41 -6.54 15.47 22.47
CA GLU A 41 -5.46 16.20 21.78
C GLU A 41 -5.97 16.96 20.54
N GLY A 42 -6.78 16.30 19.69
CA GLY A 42 -7.42 16.93 18.55
C GLY A 42 -8.36 18.07 18.93
N ALA A 43 -9.13 17.91 20.01
CA ALA A 43 -10.02 18.95 20.53
C ALA A 43 -9.26 20.18 21.02
N VAL A 44 -8.10 20.00 21.67
CA VAL A 44 -7.24 21.10 22.12
C VAL A 44 -6.67 21.88 20.93
N TYR A 45 -6.23 21.21 19.86
CA TYR A 45 -5.76 21.91 18.66
C TYR A 45 -6.85 22.74 17.99
N ILE A 46 -8.08 22.21 17.92
CA ILE A 46 -9.24 22.96 17.39
C ILE A 46 -9.57 24.15 18.28
N ALA A 47 -9.57 23.98 19.61
CA ALA A 47 -9.85 25.06 20.54
C ALA A 47 -8.82 26.20 20.45
N LEU A 48 -7.52 25.87 20.30
CA LEU A 48 -6.47 26.87 20.10
C LEU A 48 -6.59 27.58 18.76
N LEU A 49 -6.97 26.87 17.69
CA LEU A 49 -7.20 27.48 16.38
C LEU A 49 -8.40 28.43 16.40
N ILE A 50 -9.54 28.00 16.95
CA ILE A 50 -10.74 28.84 17.08
C ILE A 50 -10.45 30.04 17.98
N GLY A 51 -9.75 29.83 19.09
CA GLY A 51 -9.33 30.88 20.01
C GLY A 51 -8.48 31.95 19.31
N ALA A 52 -7.56 31.55 18.43
CA ALA A 52 -6.75 32.48 17.65
C ALA A 52 -7.58 33.33 16.67
N PHE A 53 -8.61 32.75 16.04
CA PHE A 53 -9.50 33.48 15.13
C PHE A 53 -10.52 34.38 15.84
N ALA A 54 -10.81 34.13 17.12
CA ALA A 54 -11.75 34.92 17.91
C ALA A 54 -11.13 36.20 18.51
N VAL A 55 -9.81 36.39 18.41
CA VAL A 55 -9.12 37.57 18.92
C VAL A 55 -9.34 38.77 17.97
N PRO A 56 -9.89 39.90 18.45
CA PRO A 56 -10.12 41.09 17.63
C PRO A 56 -8.81 41.67 17.08
N SER A 57 -8.86 42.21 15.85
CA SER A 57 -7.71 42.82 15.17
C SER A 57 -7.07 43.98 15.93
N ASP A 58 -7.85 44.66 16.77
CA ASP A 58 -7.42 45.85 17.51
C ASP A 58 -6.75 45.51 18.85
N SER A 59 -6.65 44.22 19.17
CA SER A 59 -6.06 43.76 20.43
C SER A 59 -4.53 43.64 20.32
N ALA A 60 -3.83 44.04 21.39
CA ALA A 60 -2.38 43.91 21.50
C ALA A 60 -1.87 42.46 21.38
N PHE A 61 -2.76 41.48 21.58
CA PHE A 61 -2.47 40.05 21.51
C PHE A 61 -2.81 39.42 20.14
N PHE A 62 -3.26 40.19 19.15
CA PHE A 62 -3.63 39.66 17.84
C PHE A 62 -2.47 38.95 17.14
N ILE A 63 -1.27 39.53 17.19
CA ILE A 63 -0.07 38.94 16.56
C ILE A 63 0.37 37.67 17.30
N THR A 64 0.34 37.66 18.63
CA THR A 64 0.73 36.49 19.43
C THR A 64 -0.29 35.36 19.31
N ALA A 65 -1.59 35.66 19.32
CA ALA A 65 -2.66 34.70 19.06
C ALA A 65 -2.57 34.13 17.65
N GLY A 66 -2.30 34.98 16.65
CA GLY A 66 -2.05 34.55 15.27
C GLY A 66 -0.86 33.60 15.16
N LEU A 67 0.27 33.90 15.80
CA LEU A 67 1.45 33.02 15.81
C LEU A 67 1.20 31.68 16.53
N ILE A 68 0.45 31.69 17.63
CA ILE A 68 0.05 30.47 18.33
C ILE A 68 -0.84 29.61 17.43
N GLY A 69 -1.88 30.21 16.83
CA GLY A 69 -2.78 29.53 15.89
C GLY A 69 -2.04 28.93 14.69
N LEU A 70 -1.17 29.72 14.05
CA LEU A 70 -0.37 29.28 12.90
C LEU A 70 0.66 28.20 13.31
N GLY A 71 1.23 28.30 14.51
CA GLY A 71 2.17 27.32 15.06
C GLY A 71 1.57 25.96 15.39
N THR A 72 0.26 25.89 15.71
CA THR A 72 -0.41 24.60 15.91
C THR A 72 -0.48 23.75 14.64
N ILE A 73 -0.40 24.38 13.47
CA ILE A 73 -0.61 23.73 12.18
C ILE A 73 0.57 22.81 11.77
N PRO A 74 1.84 23.26 11.75
CA PRO A 74 2.96 22.35 11.49
C PRO A 74 3.09 21.28 12.57
N VAL A 75 2.80 21.60 13.84
CA VAL A 75 2.81 20.62 14.94
C VAL A 75 1.74 19.54 14.74
N SER A 76 0.52 19.92 14.37
CA SER A 76 -0.57 18.98 14.07
C SER A 76 -0.27 18.14 12.83
N ALA A 77 0.38 18.70 11.80
CA ALA A 77 0.79 17.97 10.61
C ALA A 77 1.88 16.94 10.92
N ILE A 78 2.92 17.32 11.69
CA ILE A 78 3.96 16.40 12.17
C ILE A 78 3.34 15.30 13.03
N ARG A 79 2.41 15.64 13.92
CA ARG A 79 1.75 14.67 14.79
C ARG A 79 0.84 13.72 14.01
N SER A 80 0.07 14.23 13.05
CA SER A 80 -0.74 13.42 12.12
C SER A 80 0.15 12.48 11.30
N TYR A 81 1.33 12.94 10.90
CA TYR A 81 2.32 12.11 10.21
C TYR A 81 2.94 11.04 11.12
N LEU A 82 3.19 11.34 12.40
CA LEU A 82 3.66 10.34 13.37
C LEU A 82 2.57 9.32 13.73
N LEU A 83 1.30 9.74 13.74
CA LEU A 83 0.14 8.87 13.91
C LEU A 83 -0.22 8.12 12.61
N ARG A 84 0.54 8.30 11.52
CA ARG A 84 0.41 7.51 10.29
C ARG A 84 0.55 6.01 10.54
N ASP A 85 1.36 5.60 11.52
CA ASP A 85 1.50 4.19 11.92
C ASP A 85 0.22 3.59 12.57
N LEU A 86 -0.77 4.42 12.94
CA LEU A 86 -2.12 3.97 13.33
C LEU A 86 -3.07 3.82 12.12
N TRP A 87 -2.70 4.37 10.97
CA TRP A 87 -3.51 4.37 9.74
C TRP A 87 -2.98 3.38 8.71
N LEU A 88 -1.67 3.34 8.53
CA LEU A 88 -0.97 2.25 7.87
C LEU A 88 -0.84 1.12 8.87
N HIS A 89 -1.31 -0.07 8.54
CA HIS A 89 -1.00 -1.26 9.32
C HIS A 89 0.52 -1.43 9.33
N ARG A 90 1.16 -0.93 10.40
CA ARG A 90 2.52 -1.31 10.76
C ARG A 90 2.44 -2.81 10.99
N ARG A 91 2.84 -3.58 9.96
CA ARG A 91 3.15 -5.01 10.08
C ARG A 91 3.90 -5.16 11.38
N VAL A 92 3.34 -5.96 12.26
CA VAL A 92 3.89 -6.31 13.56
C VAL A 92 5.32 -6.78 13.31
N ARG A 93 6.27 -5.85 13.49
CA ARG A 93 7.68 -6.14 13.63
C ARG A 93 7.76 -7.00 14.87
N GLY A 94 8.27 -8.21 14.69
CA GLY A 94 8.25 -9.32 15.62
C GLY A 94 8.21 -8.88 17.07
N ARG A 95 7.16 -9.36 17.74
CA ARG A 95 7.08 -9.55 19.19
C ARG A 95 8.49 -9.85 19.69
N GLN A 96 9.08 -8.85 20.33
CA GLN A 96 10.39 -8.95 20.95
C GLN A 96 10.44 -10.25 21.73
N HIS A 97 11.48 -11.02 21.46
CA HIS A 97 11.97 -12.04 22.36
C HIS A 97 11.87 -11.50 23.79
N GLN A 98 10.91 -12.02 24.56
CA GLN A 98 11.07 -12.12 25.99
C GLN A 98 12.23 -13.08 26.19
N VAL A 99 13.44 -12.51 26.16
CA VAL A 99 14.65 -13.12 26.69
C VAL A 99 14.38 -13.27 28.18
N MET A 100 14.01 -14.49 28.56
CA MET A 100 13.95 -14.93 29.94
C MET A 100 15.35 -14.77 30.54
N THR A 101 15.40 -14.13 31.69
CA THR A 101 16.58 -13.77 32.47
C THR A 101 17.59 -14.91 32.68
N PRO A 102 18.90 -14.62 32.74
CA PRO A 102 19.95 -15.59 33.01
C PRO A 102 20.12 -15.88 34.51
N HIS A 103 20.30 -17.15 34.87
CA HIS A 103 20.94 -17.56 36.13
C HIS A 103 21.98 -18.67 35.85
N PRO A 104 23.11 -18.73 36.58
CA PRO A 104 24.42 -19.07 36.03
C PRO A 104 24.97 -20.44 36.46
N ALA A 105 26.13 -20.75 35.85
CA ALA A 105 27.17 -21.68 36.29
C ALA A 105 26.80 -23.16 36.10
N THR A 106 27.63 -24.08 35.60
CA THR A 106 29.10 -24.22 35.43
C THR A 106 29.19 -25.46 34.49
N THR A 107 30.10 -25.71 33.55
CA THR A 107 31.56 -25.71 33.60
C THR A 107 32.02 -26.05 32.18
N GLN A 108 32.95 -25.27 31.65
CA GLN A 108 33.76 -25.57 30.47
C GLN A 108 35.04 -26.29 30.94
N PRO A 109 35.60 -27.22 30.16
CA PRO A 109 36.89 -26.92 29.49
C PRO A 109 36.94 -27.50 28.06
N ALA A 110 37.14 -26.70 27.02
CA ALA A 110 38.42 -26.16 26.51
C ALA A 110 39.10 -27.08 25.48
N GLN A 111 39.06 -26.69 24.20
CA GLN A 111 40.08 -26.95 23.16
C GLN A 111 39.85 -25.98 21.97
N PRO A 112 40.88 -25.67 21.14
CA PRO A 112 41.23 -24.29 20.81
C PRO A 112 40.95 -23.87 19.35
N ALA A 113 40.79 -22.56 19.20
CA ALA A 113 41.10 -21.72 18.04
C ALA A 113 40.73 -22.23 16.63
N GLN A 114 39.58 -21.77 16.12
CA GLN A 114 39.43 -21.40 14.71
C GLN A 114 38.61 -20.10 14.61
N SER A 115 39.27 -19.07 14.10
CA SER A 115 38.70 -17.82 13.65
C SER A 115 37.67 -18.06 12.54
N THR A 116 36.42 -17.62 12.75
CA THR A 116 35.49 -17.38 11.64
C THR A 116 34.62 -16.18 11.96
N GLN A 117 34.91 -15.07 11.28
CA GLN A 117 33.98 -13.96 11.11
C GLN A 117 32.61 -14.50 10.64
N PRO A 118 31.48 -13.99 11.16
CA PRO A 118 30.18 -14.29 10.58
C PRO A 118 30.12 -13.67 9.19
N ALA A 119 30.15 -14.56 8.19
CA ALA A 119 30.04 -14.25 6.79
C ALA A 119 28.78 -13.40 6.51
N HIS A 120 28.99 -12.29 5.80
CA HIS A 120 27.97 -11.70 4.94
C HIS A 120 27.31 -12.83 4.13
N TYR A 121 25.99 -12.96 4.27
CA TYR A 121 25.20 -13.93 3.55
C TYR A 121 25.15 -13.53 2.06
N ALA A 122 26.11 -14.01 1.27
CA ALA A 122 25.96 -14.06 -0.18
C ALA A 122 24.95 -15.18 -0.51
N PRO A 123 23.88 -14.92 -1.27
CA PRO A 123 22.96 -15.98 -1.68
C PRO A 123 23.70 -16.96 -2.61
N PRO A 124 23.37 -18.27 -2.55
CA PRO A 124 24.02 -19.29 -3.36
C PRO A 124 23.74 -19.08 -4.86
N SER A 125 24.80 -18.84 -5.62
CA SER A 125 24.83 -18.97 -7.08
C SER A 125 24.56 -20.43 -7.47
N GLY A 126 23.38 -20.71 -8.03
CA GLY A 126 23.02 -22.05 -8.50
C GLY A 126 21.55 -22.32 -8.82
N ALA A 127 20.66 -21.33 -8.80
CA ALA A 127 19.31 -21.49 -9.37
C ALA A 127 19.34 -21.14 -10.86
N PRO A 128 18.70 -21.93 -11.76
CA PRO A 128 18.48 -21.48 -13.12
C PRO A 128 17.75 -20.14 -13.06
N THR A 129 18.17 -19.18 -13.88
CA THR A 129 17.54 -17.88 -14.06
C THR A 129 16.16 -18.07 -14.68
N GLU A 130 15.22 -18.63 -13.92
CA GLU A 130 13.80 -18.58 -14.21
C GLU A 130 13.39 -17.12 -14.00
N GLY A 131 12.80 -16.50 -15.03
CA GLY A 131 12.39 -15.10 -14.94
C GLY A 131 11.50 -14.87 -13.71
N PRO A 132 11.55 -13.67 -13.08
CA PRO A 132 10.79 -13.38 -11.86
C PRO A 132 9.29 -13.68 -11.99
N THR A 133 8.74 -13.62 -13.22
CA THR A 133 7.34 -13.92 -13.53
C THR A 133 7.06 -15.41 -13.74
N GLN A 134 8.04 -16.23 -14.14
CA GLN A 134 7.85 -17.68 -14.34
C GLN A 134 7.61 -18.40 -13.00
N GLY A 135 8.21 -17.92 -11.92
CA GLY A 135 7.90 -18.38 -10.57
C GLY A 135 6.48 -17.99 -10.08
N LEU A 136 5.88 -16.94 -10.65
CA LEU A 136 4.53 -16.50 -10.30
C LEU A 136 3.47 -17.40 -10.92
N SER A 137 3.60 -17.71 -12.22
CA SER A 137 2.65 -18.62 -12.90
C SER A 137 2.66 -20.01 -12.27
N GLN A 138 3.85 -20.53 -11.91
CA GLN A 138 3.96 -21.81 -11.18
C GLN A 138 3.24 -21.77 -9.82
N ALA A 139 3.35 -20.66 -9.08
CA ALA A 139 2.66 -20.49 -7.80
C ALA A 139 1.13 -20.45 -7.95
N LEU A 140 0.61 -19.81 -9.02
CA LEU A 140 -0.83 -19.84 -9.33
C LEU A 140 -1.31 -21.23 -9.72
N VAL A 141 -0.56 -21.94 -10.58
CA VAL A 141 -0.89 -23.32 -10.98
C VAL A 141 -0.94 -24.22 -9.76
N TRP A 142 0.03 -24.09 -8.85
CA TRP A 142 0.05 -24.81 -7.58
C TRP A 142 -1.19 -24.50 -6.73
N THR A 143 -1.57 -23.22 -6.62
CA THR A 143 -2.73 -22.78 -5.83
C THR A 143 -4.05 -23.28 -6.42
N ALA A 144 -4.21 -23.20 -7.75
CA ALA A 144 -5.37 -23.73 -8.46
C ALA A 144 -5.46 -25.26 -8.32
N THR A 145 -4.33 -25.95 -8.35
CA THR A 145 -4.26 -27.40 -8.13
C THR A 145 -4.66 -27.76 -6.71
N LEU A 146 -4.19 -27.01 -5.71
CA LEU A 146 -4.58 -27.20 -4.30
C LEU A 146 -6.10 -27.03 -4.11
N ALA A 147 -6.69 -26.02 -4.74
CA ALA A 147 -8.14 -25.80 -4.70
C ALA A 147 -8.91 -26.95 -5.37
N LYS A 148 -8.45 -27.43 -6.53
CA LYS A 148 -9.06 -28.57 -7.25
C LYS A 148 -9.00 -29.87 -6.42
N GLN A 149 -7.85 -30.15 -5.80
CA GLN A 149 -7.69 -31.34 -4.94
C GLN A 149 -8.60 -31.30 -3.72
N ASN A 150 -8.90 -30.11 -3.20
CA ASN A 150 -9.71 -29.90 -2.00
C ASN A 150 -11.13 -29.39 -2.33
N LYS A 151 -11.65 -29.64 -3.53
CA LYS A 151 -12.97 -29.16 -3.98
C LYS A 151 -14.09 -29.46 -2.97
N ASN A 152 -14.11 -30.66 -2.39
CA ASN A 152 -15.15 -31.09 -1.45
C ASN A 152 -15.05 -30.46 -0.05
N ARG A 153 -13.96 -29.74 0.24
CA ARG A 153 -13.73 -29.04 1.51
C ARG A 153 -14.08 -27.56 1.43
N LEU A 154 -14.23 -27.03 0.23
CA LEU A 154 -14.48 -25.62 -0.03
C LEU A 154 -15.98 -25.41 -0.27
N PRO A 155 -16.56 -24.31 0.25
CA PRO A 155 -17.86 -23.85 -0.22
C PRO A 155 -17.85 -23.65 -1.74
N THR A 156 -18.94 -23.99 -2.42
CA THR A 156 -19.03 -23.93 -3.90
C THR A 156 -18.61 -22.56 -4.44
N ASP A 157 -19.14 -21.49 -3.84
CA ASP A 157 -18.88 -20.12 -4.29
C ASP A 157 -17.40 -19.74 -4.08
N SER A 158 -16.81 -20.15 -2.94
CA SER A 158 -15.39 -19.94 -2.66
C SER A 158 -14.49 -20.68 -3.65
N TYR A 159 -14.85 -21.91 -4.03
CA TYR A 159 -14.10 -22.67 -5.01
C TYR A 159 -14.09 -21.99 -6.38
N ILE A 160 -15.24 -21.50 -6.85
CA ILE A 160 -15.35 -20.77 -8.11
C ILE A 160 -14.52 -19.49 -8.04
N SER A 161 -14.67 -18.72 -6.95
CA SER A 161 -13.94 -17.45 -6.76
C SER A 161 -12.42 -17.63 -6.79
N VAL A 162 -11.88 -18.72 -6.22
CA VAL A 162 -10.44 -19.03 -6.31
C VAL A 162 -10.01 -19.25 -7.76
N LEU A 163 -10.77 -20.04 -8.53
CA LEU A 163 -10.41 -20.33 -9.92
C LEU A 163 -10.46 -19.08 -10.80
N GLU A 164 -11.49 -18.27 -10.65
CA GLU A 164 -11.62 -16.98 -11.36
C GLU A 164 -10.48 -16.04 -10.98
N THR A 165 -10.16 -15.92 -9.69
CA THR A 165 -9.04 -15.09 -9.21
C THR A 165 -7.71 -15.57 -9.79
N CYS A 166 -7.45 -16.88 -9.81
CA CYS A 166 -6.26 -17.45 -10.45
C CYS A 166 -6.22 -17.14 -11.94
N GLN A 167 -7.34 -17.22 -12.66
CA GLN A 167 -7.41 -16.94 -14.09
C GLN A 167 -7.12 -15.46 -14.39
N THR A 168 -7.72 -14.54 -13.62
CA THR A 168 -7.46 -13.10 -13.76
C THR A 168 -5.99 -12.77 -13.50
N LEU A 169 -5.40 -13.33 -12.44
CA LEU A 169 -3.99 -13.10 -12.12
C LEU A 169 -3.05 -13.71 -13.18
N ASP A 170 -3.39 -14.87 -13.75
CA ASP A 170 -2.61 -15.49 -14.82
C ASP A 170 -2.56 -14.61 -16.07
N ALA A 171 -3.70 -14.03 -16.47
CA ALA A 171 -3.76 -13.06 -17.56
C ALA A 171 -2.90 -11.80 -17.29
N VAL A 172 -2.87 -11.33 -16.04
CA VAL A 172 -2.01 -10.22 -15.62
C VAL A 172 -0.52 -10.59 -15.72
N ILE A 173 -0.13 -11.78 -15.24
CA ILE A 173 1.26 -12.27 -15.30
C ILE A 173 1.73 -12.46 -16.73
N ASP A 174 0.90 -13.05 -17.60
CA ASP A 174 1.23 -13.24 -19.02
C ASP A 174 1.47 -11.90 -19.72
N THR A 175 0.60 -10.91 -19.45
CA THR A 175 0.76 -9.55 -19.98
C THR A 175 2.03 -8.89 -19.45
N GLU A 176 2.31 -9.01 -18.14
CA GLU A 176 3.52 -8.46 -17.51
C GLU A 176 4.81 -9.10 -18.03
N THR A 177 4.76 -10.40 -18.32
CA THR A 177 5.90 -11.13 -18.89
C THR A 177 6.19 -10.66 -20.32
N ARG A 178 5.16 -10.36 -21.12
CA ARG A 178 5.32 -9.87 -22.49
C ARG A 178 5.76 -8.42 -22.56
N GLN A 179 5.23 -7.57 -21.69
CA GLN A 179 5.51 -6.14 -21.68
C GLN A 179 5.53 -5.61 -20.25
N PRO A 180 6.69 -5.61 -19.57
CA PRO A 180 6.81 -5.12 -18.21
C PRO A 180 6.42 -3.65 -18.09
N MET A 181 5.64 -3.30 -17.07
CA MET A 181 5.30 -1.90 -16.78
C MET A 181 6.49 -1.12 -16.23
N GLY A 182 7.41 -1.79 -15.55
CA GLY A 182 8.48 -1.14 -14.81
C GLY A 182 7.98 -0.31 -13.62
N ASP A 183 6.79 -0.62 -13.09
CA ASP A 183 6.26 -0.04 -11.86
C ASP A 183 6.56 -0.99 -10.68
N PRO A 184 7.52 -0.63 -9.78
CA PRO A 184 7.91 -1.49 -8.67
C PRO A 184 6.77 -1.79 -7.69
N GLN A 185 5.81 -0.85 -7.54
CA GLN A 185 4.67 -1.04 -6.66
C GLN A 185 3.73 -2.10 -7.24
N PHE A 186 3.44 -2.02 -8.54
CA PHE A 186 2.63 -3.00 -9.25
C PHE A 186 3.25 -4.41 -9.19
N GLU A 187 4.55 -4.52 -9.49
CA GLU A 187 5.29 -5.78 -9.44
C GLU A 187 5.26 -6.41 -8.04
N TYR A 188 5.44 -5.58 -7.00
CA TYR A 188 5.35 -6.03 -5.61
C TYR A 188 3.95 -6.54 -5.27
N GLU A 189 2.90 -5.78 -5.62
CA GLU A 189 1.52 -6.16 -5.33
C GLU A 189 1.10 -7.45 -6.04
N LEU A 190 1.49 -7.61 -7.32
CA LEU A 190 1.26 -8.84 -8.07
C LEU A 190 1.97 -10.02 -7.42
N THR A 191 3.25 -9.86 -7.09
CA THR A 191 4.07 -10.90 -6.46
C THR A 191 3.51 -11.32 -5.11
N ALA A 192 3.17 -10.37 -4.24
CA ALA A 192 2.62 -10.64 -2.92
C ALA A 192 1.26 -11.34 -3.00
N THR A 193 0.38 -10.89 -3.91
CA THR A 193 -0.94 -11.49 -4.10
C THR A 193 -0.83 -12.96 -4.52
N VAL A 194 0.06 -13.24 -5.48
CA VAL A 194 0.24 -14.57 -6.07
C VAL A 194 0.99 -15.54 -5.15
N ARG A 195 2.08 -15.09 -4.50
CA ARG A 195 2.96 -15.99 -3.74
C ARG A 195 2.62 -16.08 -2.26
N GLU A 196 2.02 -15.03 -1.69
CA GLU A 196 1.78 -14.95 -0.26
C GLU A 196 0.28 -15.03 0.04
N TYR A 197 -0.51 -14.08 -0.47
CA TYR A 197 -1.87 -13.87 0.05
C TYR A 197 -2.85 -14.95 -0.37
N LEU A 198 -3.02 -15.19 -1.67
CA LEU A 198 -3.95 -16.20 -2.17
C LEU A 198 -3.63 -17.62 -1.66
N PRO A 199 -2.39 -18.13 -1.75
CA PRO A 199 -2.06 -19.45 -1.21
C PRO A 199 -2.19 -19.50 0.32
N ALA A 200 -1.88 -18.43 1.06
CA ALA A 200 -2.03 -18.44 2.52
C ALA A 200 -3.50 -18.50 2.95
N VAL A 201 -4.40 -17.74 2.32
CA VAL A 201 -5.85 -17.79 2.61
C VAL A 201 -6.37 -19.22 2.44
N LEU A 202 -6.03 -19.84 1.31
CA LEU A 202 -6.48 -21.21 1.03
C LEU A 202 -5.89 -22.23 2.01
N ARG A 203 -4.60 -22.16 2.30
CA ARG A 203 -3.93 -23.05 3.28
C ARG A 203 -4.52 -22.89 4.68
N ASN A 204 -4.74 -21.66 5.11
CA ASN A 204 -5.26 -21.36 6.45
C ASN A 204 -6.67 -21.91 6.63
N TYR A 205 -7.54 -21.76 5.62
CA TYR A 205 -8.87 -22.36 5.65
C TYR A 205 -8.80 -23.89 5.65
N LEU A 206 -7.97 -24.50 4.80
CA LEU A 206 -7.85 -25.96 4.72
C LEU A 206 -7.26 -26.59 5.97
N ALA A 207 -6.48 -25.84 6.77
CA ALA A 207 -5.99 -26.27 8.07
C ALA A 207 -7.08 -26.39 9.14
N ILE A 208 -8.27 -25.81 8.92
CA ILE A 208 -9.38 -25.86 9.87
C ILE A 208 -10.01 -27.25 9.83
N PRO A 209 -10.25 -27.90 10.99
CA PRO A 209 -10.96 -29.17 11.04
C PRO A 209 -12.36 -29.05 10.39
N PRO A 210 -12.79 -30.02 9.58
CA PRO A 210 -14.04 -29.90 8.82
C PRO A 210 -15.28 -29.79 9.70
N GLY A 211 -15.26 -30.31 10.93
CA GLY A 211 -16.36 -30.14 11.89
C GLY A 211 -16.46 -28.74 12.52
N MET A 212 -15.47 -27.86 12.29
CA MET A 212 -15.41 -26.51 12.89
C MET A 212 -15.71 -25.39 11.88
N VAL A 213 -15.90 -25.69 10.59
CA VAL A 213 -16.08 -24.68 9.54
C VAL A 213 -17.37 -23.86 9.67
N ASP A 214 -18.37 -24.42 10.36
CA ASP A 214 -19.66 -23.76 10.64
C ASP A 214 -19.74 -23.23 12.09
N THR A 215 -18.69 -23.42 12.89
CA THR A 215 -18.66 -22.92 14.27
C THR A 215 -18.28 -21.44 14.27
N ARG A 216 -19.10 -20.60 14.92
CA ARG A 216 -18.78 -19.18 15.08
C ARG A 216 -17.52 -19.00 15.92
N GLN A 217 -16.62 -18.18 15.42
CA GLN A 217 -15.40 -17.77 16.12
C GLN A 217 -15.67 -16.57 17.04
N VAL A 218 -14.65 -16.15 17.78
CA VAL A 218 -14.70 -15.00 18.71
C VAL A 218 -15.08 -13.69 18.01
N ASN A 219 -14.73 -13.55 16.72
CA ASN A 219 -15.11 -12.40 15.89
C ASN A 219 -16.60 -12.42 15.47
N GLY A 220 -17.35 -13.47 15.83
CA GLY A 220 -18.77 -13.63 15.52
C GLY A 220 -19.06 -14.27 14.16
N ARG A 221 -18.03 -14.58 13.35
CA ARG A 221 -18.15 -15.16 12.00
C ARG A 221 -17.74 -16.63 11.97
N THR A 222 -18.24 -17.36 10.99
CA THR A 222 -17.76 -18.72 10.71
C THR A 222 -16.52 -18.69 9.80
N PRO A 223 -15.65 -19.71 9.85
CA PRO A 223 -14.58 -19.89 8.87
C PRO A 223 -15.03 -19.79 7.40
N ASN A 224 -16.24 -20.28 7.10
CA ASN A 224 -16.82 -20.20 5.75
C ASN A 224 -17.09 -18.76 5.34
N GLU A 225 -17.72 -17.97 6.21
CA GLU A 225 -17.99 -16.54 5.96
C GLU A 225 -16.69 -15.75 5.79
N GLU A 226 -15.70 -16.01 6.64
CA GLU A 226 -14.41 -15.33 6.61
C GLU A 226 -13.62 -15.65 5.33
N LEU A 227 -13.64 -16.92 4.87
CA LEU A 227 -13.03 -17.32 3.61
C LEU A 227 -13.65 -16.57 2.43
N VAL A 228 -14.98 -16.49 2.37
CA VAL A 228 -15.69 -15.79 1.28
C VAL A 228 -15.26 -14.32 1.23
N GLU A 229 -15.23 -13.64 2.38
CA GLU A 229 -14.83 -12.22 2.43
C GLU A 229 -13.36 -12.03 1.99
N GLN A 230 -12.46 -12.90 2.46
CA GLN A 230 -11.04 -12.82 2.09
C GLN A 230 -10.84 -13.06 0.59
N LEU A 231 -11.54 -14.01 -0.01
CA LEU A 231 -11.49 -14.26 -1.45
C LEU A 231 -12.09 -13.11 -2.25
N GLN A 232 -13.18 -12.48 -1.78
CA GLN A 232 -13.74 -11.28 -2.41
C GLN A 232 -12.81 -10.07 -2.36
N LEU A 233 -11.97 -9.96 -1.33
CA LEU A 233 -10.93 -8.93 -1.28
C LEU A 233 -9.83 -9.21 -2.30
N LEU A 234 -9.39 -10.48 -2.40
CA LEU A 234 -8.36 -10.88 -3.36
C LEU A 234 -8.83 -10.78 -4.81
N SER A 235 -10.09 -11.14 -5.11
CA SER A 235 -10.64 -11.00 -6.46
C SER A 235 -10.70 -9.54 -6.90
N ARG A 236 -11.12 -8.63 -6.00
CA ARG A 236 -11.09 -7.19 -6.25
C ARG A 236 -9.68 -6.64 -6.45
N GLN A 237 -8.70 -7.14 -5.69
CA GLN A 237 -7.29 -6.78 -5.89
C GLN A 237 -6.80 -7.27 -7.27
N ALA A 238 -7.12 -8.50 -7.67
CA ALA A 238 -6.77 -9.03 -8.99
C ALA A 238 -7.38 -8.19 -10.13
N GLU A 239 -8.64 -7.78 -10.00
CA GLU A 239 -9.31 -6.90 -10.96
C GLU A 239 -8.68 -5.49 -10.98
N THR A 240 -8.24 -4.99 -9.83
CA THR A 240 -7.53 -3.70 -9.75
C THR A 240 -6.19 -3.77 -10.46
N LEU A 241 -5.44 -4.86 -10.31
CA LEU A 241 -4.20 -5.09 -11.05
C LEU A 241 -4.49 -5.18 -12.56
N HIS A 242 -5.52 -5.93 -12.95
CA HIS A 242 -5.91 -6.10 -14.35
C HIS A 242 -6.33 -4.78 -15.02
N SER A 243 -7.14 -3.97 -14.34
CA SER A 243 -7.59 -2.67 -14.85
C SER A 243 -6.49 -1.60 -14.82
N SER A 244 -5.59 -1.62 -13.84
CA SER A 244 -4.41 -0.73 -13.81
C SER A 244 -3.53 -0.97 -15.04
N ARG A 245 -3.37 -2.22 -15.47
CA ARG A 245 -2.66 -2.55 -16.72
C ARG A 245 -3.34 -1.95 -17.94
N HIS A 246 -4.64 -2.16 -18.09
CA HIS A 246 -5.39 -1.63 -19.22
C HIS A 246 -5.29 -0.10 -19.31
N ARG A 247 -5.35 0.60 -18.17
CA ARG A 247 -5.18 2.05 -18.11
C ARG A 247 -3.77 2.48 -18.52
N HIS A 248 -2.73 1.77 -18.08
CA HIS A 248 -1.35 2.06 -18.47
C HIS A 248 -1.15 1.94 -19.99
N THR A 249 -1.58 0.81 -20.58
CA THR A 249 -1.47 0.58 -22.02
C THR A 249 -2.25 1.64 -22.83
N SER A 250 -3.43 2.03 -22.36
CA SER A 250 -4.22 3.10 -23.00
C SER A 250 -3.53 4.47 -22.94
N ALA A 251 -2.87 4.76 -21.82
CA ALA A 251 -2.10 5.99 -21.64
C ALA A 251 -0.85 6.02 -22.53
N GLU A 252 -0.12 4.90 -22.66
CA GLU A 252 1.01 4.78 -23.58
C GLU A 252 0.61 5.00 -25.03
N LEU A 253 -0.50 4.39 -25.48
CA LEU A 253 -1.02 4.58 -26.82
C LEU A 253 -1.39 6.05 -27.09
N SER A 254 -2.04 6.69 -26.12
CA SER A 254 -2.41 8.10 -26.19
C SER A 254 -1.18 9.02 -26.27
N ASN A 255 -0.15 8.73 -25.46
CA ASN A 255 1.12 9.46 -25.46
C ASN A 255 1.86 9.30 -26.80
N MET A 256 1.91 8.08 -27.34
CA MET A 256 2.48 7.82 -28.66
C MET A 256 1.72 8.59 -29.76
N GLY A 257 0.38 8.60 -29.73
CA GLY A 257 -0.44 9.35 -30.67
C GLY A 257 -0.18 10.86 -30.62
N ASN A 258 -0.02 11.42 -29.41
CA ASN A 258 0.33 12.82 -29.23
C ASN A 258 1.74 13.14 -29.74
N PHE A 259 2.72 12.27 -29.46
CA PHE A 259 4.08 12.41 -29.98
C PHE A 259 4.11 12.39 -31.51
N LEU A 260 3.41 11.45 -32.15
CA LEU A 260 3.32 11.38 -33.60
C LEU A 260 2.69 12.65 -34.17
N ARG A 261 1.58 13.12 -33.58
CA ARG A 261 0.94 14.37 -34.01
C ARG A 261 1.90 15.56 -33.91
N GLU A 262 2.66 15.67 -32.84
CA GLU A 262 3.64 16.74 -32.66
C GLU A 262 4.77 16.65 -33.70
N ARG A 263 5.34 15.46 -33.88
CA ARG A 263 6.45 15.22 -34.82
C ARG A 263 6.06 15.54 -36.26
N PHE A 264 4.86 15.17 -36.70
CA PHE A 264 4.42 15.40 -38.07
C PHE A 264 3.80 16.79 -38.28
N ARG A 265 3.24 17.43 -37.25
CA ARG A 265 2.78 18.83 -37.30
C ARG A 265 3.94 19.79 -37.57
N ASN A 266 5.10 19.55 -36.97
CA ASN A 266 6.29 20.39 -37.13
C ASN A 266 6.97 20.22 -38.50
N ASN A 267 6.72 19.11 -39.21
CA ASN A 267 7.25 18.84 -40.54
C ASN A 267 6.35 19.34 -41.70
N GLN A 268 5.12 19.77 -41.42
CA GLN A 268 4.21 20.35 -42.44
C GLN A 268 4.23 21.89 -42.47
N GLY A 269 5.07 22.53 -41.64
CA GLY A 269 5.17 23.99 -41.51
C GLY A 269 6.44 24.63 -42.08
N GLY A 270 7.16 23.95 -42.98
CA GLY A 270 8.29 24.56 -43.71
C GLY A 270 7.77 25.40 -44.89
N PRO A 271 8.07 26.71 -44.98
CA PRO A 271 7.68 27.52 -46.13
C PRO A 271 8.37 26.99 -47.38
N LEU A 272 7.57 26.46 -48.32
CA LEU A 272 7.95 26.43 -49.72
C LEU A 272 7.93 27.87 -50.23
N ASP A 273 8.96 28.64 -49.87
CA ASP A 273 9.39 29.81 -50.64
C ASP A 273 10.08 29.30 -51.91
N LEU A 274 9.30 28.72 -52.81
CA LEU A 274 9.70 28.54 -54.21
C LEU A 274 9.61 29.92 -54.83
N GLY A 275 10.73 30.64 -54.71
CA GLY A 275 10.92 31.99 -55.20
C GLY A 275 10.33 32.18 -56.58
N LYS A 276 9.32 33.04 -56.66
CA LYS A 276 8.98 33.76 -57.88
C LYS A 276 10.17 34.66 -58.24
N LYS A 277 10.91 34.31 -59.28
CA LYS A 277 11.31 35.21 -60.37
C LYS A 277 12.01 34.45 -61.48
#